data_AF-A0A939HCY4-F1
#
_entry.id   AF-A0A939HCY4-F1
#
_cell.length_a   1.000
_cell.length_b   1.000
_cell.length_c   1.000
_cell.angle_alpha   90.00
_cell.angle_beta   90.00
_cell.angle_gamma   90.00
#
_symmetry.space_group_name_H-M   'P 1'
#
loop_
_entity.id
_entity.type
_entity.pdbx_description
1 polymer ?
#
loop_
_entity_poly.entity_id
_entity_poly.type
_entity_poly.pdbx_seq_one_letter_code
_entity_poly.pdbx_strand_id
1 'polypeptide(L)'
;MKIGKVFVRLALLLFAGVIVFTVYRQQIMMNNIEENIALQQEELVKVMEENEKLTNLVDSTLTEDYTIRSARSRLGLLRPGEIPVIDSSGD
;
A
#
# COMPACT_ATOMS: atom_id res chain seq x y z
N MET A 1 38.47 -48.15 -15.60
CA MET A 1 38.42 -46.93 -14.76
C MET A 1 38.29 -45.60 -15.52
N LYS A 2 38.47 -45.50 -16.85
CA LYS A 2 38.37 -44.22 -17.59
C LYS A 2 36.93 -43.77 -17.86
N ILE A 3 36.02 -44.70 -18.20
CA ILE A 3 34.59 -44.42 -18.44
C ILE A 3 33.92 -43.75 -17.23
N GLY A 4 34.17 -44.24 -16.01
CA GLY A 4 33.57 -43.67 -14.80
C GLY A 4 34.00 -42.22 -14.55
N LYS A 5 35.26 -41.87 -14.82
CA LYS A 5 35.76 -40.50 -14.69
C LYS A 5 35.15 -39.54 -15.74
N VAL A 6 34.84 -40.05 -16.94
CA VAL A 6 34.15 -39.27 -17.98
C VAL A 6 32.70 -39.00 -17.59
N PHE A 7 31.99 -40.00 -17.06
CA PHE A 7 30.63 -39.84 -16.56
C PHE A 7 30.54 -38.81 -15.43
N VAL A 8 31.45 -38.86 -14.46
CA VAL A 8 31.49 -37.89 -13.35
C VAL A 8 31.74 -36.48 -13.87
N ARG A 9 32.64 -36.29 -14.84
CA ARG A 9 32.88 -34.97 -15.47
C ARG A 9 31.65 -34.47 -16.23
N LEU A 10 30.94 -35.35 -16.93
CA LEU A 10 29.72 -35.01 -17.65
C LEU A 10 28.59 -34.60 -16.70
N ALA A 11 28.42 -35.33 -15.59
CA ALA A 11 27.44 -34.99 -14.56
C ALA A 11 27.75 -33.64 -13.89
N LEU A 12 29.02 -33.35 -13.63
CA LEU A 12 29.48 -32.07 -13.08
C LEU A 12 29.18 -30.90 -14.04
N LEU A 13 29.42 -31.09 -15.34
CA LEU A 13 29.10 -30.10 -16.37
C LEU A 13 27.60 -29.83 -16.46
N LEU A 14 26.78 -30.89 -16.43
CA LEU A 14 25.31 -30.74 -16.42
C LEU A 14 24.83 -30.01 -15.17
N PHE A 15 25.37 -30.36 -14.00
CA PHE A 15 25.03 -29.71 -12.74
C PHE A 15 25.39 -28.21 -12.77
N ALA A 16 26.59 -27.87 -13.23
CA ALA A 16 27.00 -26.48 -13.41
C ALA A 16 26.09 -25.75 -14.41
N GLY A 17 25.71 -26.40 -15.51
CA GLY A 17 24.78 -25.84 -16.50
C GLY A 17 23.41 -25.51 -15.92
N VAL A 18 22.86 -26.39 -15.07
CA VAL A 18 21.58 -26.14 -14.37
C VAL A 18 21.70 -24.94 -13.45
N ILE A 19 22.79 -24.82 -12.67
CA ILE A 19 23.00 -23.67 -11.78
C ILE A 19 23.04 -22.37 -12.59
N VAL A 20 23.85 -22.31 -13.65
CA VAL A 20 23.98 -21.10 -14.49
C VAL A 20 22.63 -20.71 -15.09
N PHE A 21 21.87 -21.68 -15.60
CA PHE A 21 20.54 -21.43 -16.16
C PHE A 21 19.55 -20.90 -15.11
N THR A 22 19.60 -21.43 -13.89
CA THR A 22 18.71 -21.03 -12.80
C THR A 22 19.04 -19.61 -12.34
N VAL A 23 20.32 -19.28 -12.19
CA VAL A 23 20.79 -17.94 -11.81
C VAL A 23 20.43 -16.92 -12.90
N TYR A 24 20.57 -17.27 -14.18
CA TYR A 24 20.18 -16.38 -15.28
C TYR A 24 18.68 -16.04 -15.25
N ARG A 25 17.82 -17.03 -15.00
CA ARG A 25 16.37 -16.79 -14.86
C ARG A 25 16.04 -15.95 -13.64
N GLN A 26 16.72 -16.18 -12.53
CA GLN A 26 16.55 -15.38 -11.30
C GLN A 26 16.94 -13.92 -11.53
N GLN A 27 18.01 -13.64 -12.30
CA GLN A 27 18.42 -12.28 -12.60
C GLN A 27 17.36 -11.50 -13.40
N ILE A 28 16.73 -12.15 -14.40
CA ILE A 28 15.64 -11.54 -15.17
C ILE A 28 14.42 -11.28 -14.28
N MET A 29 14.06 -12.26 -13.44
CA MET A 29 12.94 -12.12 -12.51
C MET A 29 13.18 -10.98 -11.52
N MET A 30 14.40 -10.82 -11.00
CA MET A 30 14.76 -9.74 -10.09
C MET A 30 14.55 -8.37 -10.73
N ASN A 31 15.01 -8.20 -11.98
CA ASN A 31 14.84 -6.94 -12.70
C ASN A 31 13.36 -6.57 -12.87
N ASN A 32 12.51 -7.56 -13.19
CA ASN A 32 11.07 -7.35 -13.28
C ASN A 32 10.44 -7.02 -11.93
N ILE A 33 10.92 -7.62 -10.82
CA ILE A 33 10.43 -7.31 -9.48
C ILE A 33 10.77 -5.87 -9.10
N GLU A 34 12.00 -5.42 -9.36
CA GLU A 34 12.42 -4.03 -9.10
C GLU A 34 11.57 -3.02 -9.89
N GLU A 35 11.30 -3.29 -11.16
CA GLU A 35 10.44 -2.44 -11.99
C GLU A 35 9.01 -2.37 -11.43
N ASN A 36 8.43 -3.51 -11.05
CA ASN A 36 7.10 -3.55 -10.43
C ASN A 36 7.05 -2.82 -9.09
N ILE A 37 8.10 -2.92 -8.27
CA ILE A 37 8.20 -2.19 -7.00
C ILE A 37 8.25 -0.68 -7.24
N ALA A 38 8.99 -0.23 -8.27
CA ALA A 38 9.06 1.19 -8.62
C ALA A 38 7.69 1.74 -9.06
N LEU A 39 6.98 1.00 -9.93
CA LEU A 39 5.64 1.36 -10.37
C LEU A 39 4.64 1.40 -9.21
N GLN A 40 4.67 0.38 -8.33
CA GLN A 40 3.78 0.34 -7.17
C GLN A 40 4.11 1.45 -6.17
N GLN A 41 5.37 1.82 -5.97
CA GLN A 41 5.73 2.97 -5.14
C GLN A 41 5.19 4.29 -5.70
N GLU A 42 5.26 4.48 -7.02
CA GLU A 42 4.69 5.67 -7.65
C GLU A 42 3.16 5.75 -7.45
N GLU A 43 2.46 4.62 -7.61
CA GLU A 43 1.02 4.54 -7.34
C GLU A 43 0.70 4.81 -5.87
N LEU A 44 1.50 4.27 -4.94
CA LEU A 44 1.33 4.46 -3.50
C LEU A 44 1.49 5.94 -3.13
N VAL A 45 2.49 6.63 -3.69
CA VAL A 45 2.68 8.08 -3.49
C VAL A 45 1.47 8.87 -3.99
N LYS A 46 0.95 8.56 -5.17
CA LYS A 46 -0.24 9.25 -5.72
C LYS A 46 -1.47 9.05 -4.83
N VAL A 47 -1.73 7.81 -4.41
CA VAL A 47 -2.86 7.48 -3.54
C VAL A 47 -2.72 8.16 -2.17
N MET A 48 -1.50 8.21 -1.61
CA MET A 48 -1.26 8.94 -0.36
C MET A 48 -1.50 10.44 -0.50
N GLU A 49 -1.04 11.05 -1.59
CA GLU A 49 -1.24 12.48 -1.84
C GLU A 49 -2.74 12.81 -2.04
N GLU A 50 -3.49 11.95 -2.73
CA GLU A 50 -4.94 12.08 -2.85
C GLU A 50 -5.64 11.92 -1.51
N ASN A 51 -5.22 10.95 -0.70
CA ASN A 51 -5.80 10.71 0.62
C ASN A 51 -5.53 11.90 1.57
N GLU A 52 -4.32 12.47 1.54
CA GLU A 52 -3.97 13.67 2.29
C GLU A 52 -4.81 14.88 1.85
N LYS A 53 -4.98 15.09 0.54
CA LYS A 53 -5.85 16.15 0.01
C LYS A 53 -7.30 15.98 0.46
N LEU A 54 -7.84 14.77 0.34
CA LEU A 54 -9.20 14.45 0.77
C LEU A 54 -9.37 14.63 2.27
N THR A 55 -8.39 14.21 3.07
CA THR A 55 -8.39 14.38 4.53
C THR A 55 -8.36 15.87 4.89
N ASN A 56 -7.51 16.67 4.25
CA ASN A 56 -7.48 18.13 4.47
C ASN A 56 -8.79 18.82 4.05
N LEU A 57 -9.44 18.38 2.97
CA LEU A 57 -10.76 18.87 2.56
C LEU A 57 -11.85 18.47 3.54
N VAL A 58 -11.83 17.23 4.02
CA VAL A 58 -12.76 16.73 5.04
C VAL A 58 -12.53 17.46 6.35
N ASP A 59 -11.31 17.63 6.81
CA ASP A 59 -10.99 18.34 8.05
C ASP A 59 -11.33 19.82 7.95
N SER A 60 -11.06 20.50 6.84
CA SER A 60 -11.46 21.91 6.68
C SER A 60 -12.98 22.08 6.65
N THR A 61 -13.70 21.18 5.97
CA THR A 61 -15.16 21.24 5.86
C THR A 61 -15.84 20.81 7.17
N LEU A 62 -15.38 19.72 7.79
CA LEU A 62 -15.91 19.22 9.05
C LEU A 62 -15.53 20.14 10.18
N THR A 63 -14.29 20.60 10.33
CA THR A 63 -13.88 21.37 11.52
C THR A 63 -14.67 22.65 11.68
N GLU A 64 -14.91 23.42 10.61
CA GLU A 64 -15.69 24.65 10.70
C GLU A 64 -17.18 24.35 10.97
N ASP A 65 -17.79 23.47 10.17
CA ASP A 65 -19.22 23.22 10.26
C ASP A 65 -19.58 22.38 11.51
N TYR A 66 -18.70 21.48 11.95
CA TYR A 66 -18.76 20.76 13.23
C TYR A 66 -18.53 21.69 14.42
N THR A 67 -17.59 22.64 14.35
CA THR A 67 -17.38 23.63 15.43
C THR A 67 -18.61 24.52 15.56
N ILE A 68 -19.14 25.02 14.44
CA ILE A 68 -20.35 25.85 14.42
C ILE A 68 -21.57 25.04 14.88
N ARG A 69 -21.71 23.77 14.46
CA ARG A 69 -22.79 22.88 14.92
C ARG A 69 -22.67 22.55 16.41
N SER A 70 -21.46 22.30 16.90
CA SER A 70 -21.20 22.02 18.32
C SER A 70 -21.44 23.25 19.19
N ALA A 71 -21.03 24.45 18.74
CA ALA A 71 -21.32 25.70 19.42
C ALA A 71 -22.84 25.98 19.45
N ARG A 72 -23.53 25.79 18.32
CA ARG A 72 -24.99 25.92 18.22
C ARG A 72 -25.73 24.92 19.12
N SER A 73 -25.28 23.68 19.16
CA SER A 73 -25.83 22.64 20.04
C SER A 73 -25.65 23.00 21.52
N ARG A 74 -24.45 23.45 21.93
CA ARG A 74 -24.19 23.90 23.31
C ARG A 74 -24.99 25.15 23.71
N LEU A 75 -25.31 26.01 22.75
CA LEU A 75 -26.11 27.24 22.96
C LEU A 75 -27.63 27.03 22.78
N GLY A 76 -28.09 25.81 22.45
CA GLY A 76 -29.50 25.51 22.21
C GLY A 76 -30.09 26.13 20.93
N LEU A 77 -29.24 26.54 19.98
CA LEU A 77 -29.64 27.22 18.75
C LEU A 77 -29.74 26.21 17.59
N LEU A 78 -30.95 25.74 17.28
CA LEU A 78 -31.19 24.80 16.17
C LEU A 78 -31.43 25.55 14.83
N ARG A 79 -30.84 25.07 13.73
CA ARG A 79 -31.21 25.56 12.39
C ARG A 79 -32.59 24.99 12.00
N PRO A 80 -33.43 25.74 11.24
CA PRO A 80 -34.71 25.21 10.76
C PRO A 80 -34.50 23.89 10.00
N GLY A 81 -35.15 22.81 10.44
CA GLY A 81 -35.05 21.46 9.85
C GLY A 81 -33.97 20.54 10.43
N GLU A 82 -33.21 20.97 11.45
CA GLU A 82 -32.21 20.13 12.13
C GLU A 82 -32.85 19.30 13.26
N ILE A 83 -32.76 17.97 13.19
CA ILE A 83 -33.23 17.08 14.26
C ILE A 83 -32.12 17.00 15.33
N PRO A 84 -32.40 17.38 16.59
CA PRO A 84 -31.40 17.33 17.65
C PRO A 84 -31.03 15.86 17.93
N VAL A 85 -29.74 15.54 17.83
CA VAL A 85 -29.20 14.27 18.34
C VAL A 85 -28.92 14.51 19.83
N ILE A 86 -29.86 14.08 20.67
CA ILE A 86 -29.66 14.05 22.12
C ILE A 86 -28.83 12.80 22.40
N ASP A 87 -27.57 12.96 22.80
CA ASP A 87 -26.76 11.85 23.29
C ASP A 87 -27.27 11.46 24.67
N SER A 88 -28.01 10.35 24.74
CA SER A 88 -28.54 9.76 25.97
C SER A 88 -27.47 8.96 26.72
N SER A 89 -26.29 9.56 26.90
CA SER A 89 -25.14 8.99 27.61
C SER A 89 -24.69 9.93 28.72
N GLY A 90 -25.54 10.10 29.74
CA GLY A 90 -25.24 10.91 30.92
C GLY A 90 -26.35 10.81 31.97
N ASP A 91 -26.16 9.85 32.89
CA ASP A 91 -26.96 9.45 34.08
C ASP A 91 -28.37 8.85 33.88
#